data_AF-A0A1B6GGI4-F1
#
_entry.id   AF-A0A1B6GGI4-F1
#
_cell.length_a   1.000
_cell.length_b   1.000
_cell.length_c   1.000
_cell.angle_alpha   90.00
_cell.angle_beta   90.00
_cell.angle_gamma   90.00
#
_symmetry.space_group_name_H-M   'P 1'
#
loop_
_entity.id
_entity.type
_entity.pdbx_description
1 polymer ?
#
loop_
_entity_poly.entity_id
_entity_poly.type
_entity_poly.pdbx_seq_one_letter_code
_entity_poly.pdbx_strand_id
1 'polypeptide(L)'
;MWRKLLVLLYLLAIIIYFSEGKKKKVKSVTTVLDAKWEQTPLVLEIAEYLAEESPEVFWQFVDGISSMDIPLIELGSDKTMYDRALAEAGKLLSPAQLSLLKLAVSLHVYSPRVEMYHQMAQQRGLKCPAAVDVAGTIICSPEQLQVTVQQVKAKQDSRRVETYRLDHHYPGSENKSVVAVLYGEIGTPEFAEFHKRLRQLATLEPVDYVLRHFVKERPNRKLRLSGYGVELQLKSTEYKAEDDTKVKGAGGADSQEEDEDDEIEGFVISKLKQLYPDKREQLEKFGQELAESSDQLAPLKVWQFQELSLQAAQRILSAPKEEVLHTFTHIAQNFPMQAKSLVRTVVNSDFKAEMQKNQEKFAAALNLQPSDTALFLNGIFFDMDIVDIMTILDSLRQELRVLEGLHLSGISDKSTLSTLLGLDLSNAGGRDYAIDIRDSAVQWINDIELDKQYRRWSSSLMDLLRPTFPGMLRSVRKNLYNLVIIGDPAQRSVWPLVKLMESFYVHTAPLRLGLVFAVNSTATGQEDAGVALLNAYNYIAELKDPYQGLSFITDVYATVKTDGDRDVEVSDVVKLLKVRYHSADVEEILGPDTDYDTGRKLATDFVQRSGLRNLPQALINGIPLPEESH
;
A
#
# COMPACT_ATOMS: atom_id res chain seq x y z
N MET A 1 -37.87 -74.88 -10.90
CA MET A 1 -37.98 -73.50 -10.37
C MET A 1 -36.64 -72.81 -10.22
N TRP A 2 -35.63 -73.42 -9.60
CA TRP A 2 -34.31 -72.80 -9.37
C TRP A 2 -33.58 -72.25 -10.61
N ARG A 3 -33.62 -72.96 -11.74
CA ARG A 3 -33.01 -72.46 -13.00
C ARG A 3 -33.66 -71.18 -13.52
N LYS A 4 -34.97 -70.98 -13.33
CA LYS A 4 -35.66 -69.75 -13.74
C LYS A 4 -35.35 -68.58 -12.79
N LEU A 5 -35.15 -68.87 -11.51
CA LEU A 5 -34.76 -67.88 -10.50
C LEU A 5 -33.33 -67.36 -10.71
N LEU A 6 -32.41 -68.25 -11.07
CA LEU A 6 -31.03 -67.89 -11.41
C LEU A 6 -30.94 -67.03 -12.67
N VAL A 7 -31.73 -67.34 -13.69
CA VAL A 7 -31.80 -66.51 -14.92
C VAL A 7 -32.41 -65.15 -14.63
N LEU A 8 -33.42 -65.07 -13.75
CA LEU A 8 -34.01 -63.80 -13.34
C LEU A 8 -33.03 -62.94 -12.52
N LEU A 9 -32.27 -63.55 -11.61
CA LEU A 9 -31.22 -62.88 -10.84
C LEU A 9 -30.07 -62.41 -11.73
N TYR A 10 -29.70 -63.20 -12.74
CA TYR A 10 -28.67 -62.82 -13.71
C TYR A 10 -29.13 -61.66 -14.61
N LEU A 11 -30.39 -61.68 -15.05
CA LEU A 11 -31.00 -60.56 -15.78
C LEU A 11 -31.11 -59.30 -14.92
N LEU A 12 -31.49 -59.42 -13.64
CA LEU A 12 -31.50 -58.29 -12.70
C LEU A 12 -30.10 -57.73 -12.46
N ALA A 13 -29.08 -58.59 -12.32
CA ALA A 13 -27.69 -58.16 -12.18
C ALA A 13 -27.20 -57.43 -13.43
N ILE A 14 -27.55 -57.89 -14.64
CA ILE A 14 -27.23 -57.22 -15.90
C ILE A 14 -27.94 -55.87 -15.99
N ILE A 15 -29.22 -55.77 -15.59
CA ILE A 15 -29.96 -54.50 -15.60
C ILE A 15 -29.35 -53.50 -14.60
N ILE A 16 -28.89 -53.95 -13.43
CA ILE A 16 -28.19 -53.10 -12.46
C ILE A 16 -26.82 -52.65 -13.02
N TYR A 17 -26.09 -53.54 -13.72
CA TYR A 17 -24.81 -53.21 -14.34
C TYR A 17 -24.95 -52.24 -15.52
N PHE A 18 -26.06 -52.29 -16.27
CA PHE A 18 -26.38 -51.34 -17.33
C PHE A 18 -27.08 -50.07 -16.83
N SER A 19 -27.57 -50.07 -15.58
CA SER A 19 -28.18 -48.92 -14.89
C SER A 19 -27.14 -48.01 -14.22
N GLU A 20 -25.86 -48.35 -14.23
CA GLU A 20 -24.81 -47.34 -14.08
C GLU A 20 -24.79 -46.50 -15.36
N GLY A 21 -25.81 -45.64 -15.49
CA GLY A 21 -25.86 -44.59 -16.47
C GLY A 21 -24.54 -43.86 -16.42
N LYS A 22 -23.88 -43.77 -17.57
CA LYS A 22 -22.67 -42.96 -17.77
C LYS A 22 -22.98 -41.57 -17.23
N LYS A 23 -22.54 -41.27 -16.00
CA LYS A 23 -22.49 -39.89 -15.50
C LYS A 23 -21.65 -39.14 -16.51
N LYS A 24 -22.28 -38.38 -17.40
CA LYS A 24 -21.60 -37.47 -18.33
C LYS A 24 -20.64 -36.67 -17.45
N LYS A 25 -19.33 -36.90 -17.60
CA LYS A 25 -18.32 -36.10 -16.91
C LYS A 25 -18.58 -34.67 -17.34
N VAL A 26 -19.05 -33.84 -16.40
CA VAL A 26 -19.17 -32.40 -16.61
C VAL A 26 -17.80 -31.94 -17.12
N LYS A 27 -17.77 -31.31 -18.29
CA LYS A 27 -16.53 -30.78 -18.87
C LYS A 27 -16.12 -29.60 -17.99
N SER A 28 -15.22 -29.83 -17.03
CA SER A 28 -14.67 -28.76 -16.19
C SER A 28 -13.42 -28.16 -16.85
N VAL A 29 -13.30 -26.85 -16.72
CA VAL A 29 -12.06 -26.14 -17.03
C VAL A 29 -11.29 -26.00 -15.72
N THR A 30 -10.05 -26.49 -15.69
CA THR A 30 -9.16 -26.39 -14.52
C THR A 30 -7.96 -25.52 -14.88
N THR A 31 -7.71 -24.48 -14.10
CA THR A 31 -6.54 -23.59 -14.24
C THR A 31 -5.68 -23.68 -12.98
N VAL A 32 -4.36 -23.66 -13.16
CA VAL A 32 -3.39 -23.70 -12.06
C VAL A 32 -2.32 -22.66 -12.37
N LEU A 33 -1.94 -21.88 -11.36
CA LEU A 33 -0.85 -20.91 -11.44
C LEU A 33 0.35 -21.41 -10.64
N ASP A 34 1.47 -21.60 -11.33
CA ASP A 34 2.74 -22.00 -10.72
C ASP A 34 3.72 -20.83 -10.68
N ALA A 35 4.43 -20.69 -9.57
CA ALA A 35 5.53 -19.74 -9.41
C ALA A 35 6.76 -20.14 -10.25
N LYS A 36 7.71 -19.21 -10.39
CA LYS A 36 8.99 -19.49 -11.07
C LYS A 36 9.96 -20.31 -10.20
N TRP A 37 9.79 -20.26 -8.88
CA TRP A 37 10.64 -20.95 -7.91
C TRP A 37 10.03 -22.27 -7.42
N GLU A 38 10.86 -23.07 -6.75
CA GLU A 38 10.51 -24.37 -6.20
C GLU A 38 9.70 -24.24 -4.90
N GLN A 39 9.03 -25.33 -4.52
CA GLN A 39 8.25 -25.36 -3.30
C GLN A 39 9.10 -25.09 -2.06
N THR A 40 8.64 -24.15 -1.23
CA THR A 40 9.26 -23.77 0.05
C THR A 40 8.68 -24.60 1.20
N PRO A 41 9.49 -25.01 2.20
CA PRO A 41 8.97 -25.69 3.38
C PRO A 41 8.07 -24.79 4.22
N LEU A 42 6.88 -25.30 4.60
CA LEU A 42 5.87 -24.56 5.37
C LEU A 42 6.38 -24.09 6.73
N VAL A 43 7.31 -24.83 7.35
CA VAL A 43 7.90 -24.46 8.65
C VAL A 43 8.68 -23.15 8.55
N LEU A 44 9.36 -22.91 7.43
CA LEU A 44 10.12 -21.69 7.20
C LEU A 44 9.18 -20.52 6.93
N GLU A 45 8.08 -20.74 6.19
CA GLU A 45 7.05 -19.72 5.99
C GLU A 45 6.39 -19.31 7.32
N ILE A 46 6.13 -20.26 8.23
CA ILE A 46 5.65 -19.97 9.58
C ILE A 46 6.69 -19.15 10.35
N ALA A 47 7.97 -19.51 10.27
CA ALA A 47 9.04 -18.77 10.94
C ALA A 47 9.09 -17.31 10.46
N GLU A 48 9.02 -17.08 9.14
CA GLU A 48 9.01 -15.73 8.57
C GLU A 48 7.79 -14.91 8.98
N TYR A 49 6.61 -15.52 9.08
CA TYR A 49 5.42 -14.86 9.64
C TYR A 49 5.67 -14.40 11.07
N LEU A 50 6.22 -15.27 11.92
CA LEU A 50 6.51 -14.96 13.31
C LEU A 50 7.57 -13.87 13.47
N ALA A 51 8.55 -13.82 12.57
CA ALA A 51 9.57 -12.78 12.56
C ALA A 51 9.01 -11.38 12.29
N GLU A 52 7.99 -11.29 11.45
CA GLU A 52 7.32 -10.03 11.17
C GLU A 52 6.42 -9.56 12.32
N GLU A 53 5.80 -10.49 13.05
CA GLU A 53 5.07 -10.16 14.28
C GLU A 53 6.01 -9.61 15.36
N SER A 54 7.05 -10.38 15.71
CA SER A 54 8.13 -9.89 16.56
C SER A 54 9.40 -10.74 16.44
N PRO A 55 10.60 -10.12 16.49
CA PRO A 55 11.86 -10.86 16.45
C PRO A 55 12.01 -11.80 17.65
N GLU A 56 11.50 -11.45 18.82
CA GLU A 56 11.57 -12.29 20.02
C GLU A 56 10.77 -13.58 19.86
N VAL A 57 9.54 -13.51 19.34
CA VAL A 57 8.70 -14.70 19.11
C VAL A 57 9.32 -15.61 18.06
N PHE A 58 9.95 -15.04 17.02
CA PHE A 58 10.72 -15.83 16.05
C PHE A 58 11.84 -16.65 16.71
N TRP A 59 12.67 -16.02 17.53
CA TRP A 59 13.76 -16.74 18.18
C TRP A 59 13.27 -17.77 19.21
N GLN A 60 12.18 -17.49 19.92
CA GLN A 60 11.53 -18.47 20.80
C GLN A 60 10.99 -19.68 20.02
N PHE A 61 10.44 -19.44 18.82
CA PHE A 61 9.99 -20.51 17.93
C PHE A 61 11.15 -21.36 17.40
N VAL A 62 12.24 -20.71 16.97
CA VAL A 62 13.48 -21.39 16.53
C VAL A 62 14.07 -22.23 17.67
N ASP A 63 14.14 -21.69 18.89
CA ASP A 63 14.57 -22.41 20.09
C ASP A 63 13.65 -23.59 20.39
N GLY A 64 12.32 -23.38 20.33
CA GLY A 64 11.31 -24.41 20.57
C GLY A 64 11.44 -25.59 19.61
N ILE A 65 11.63 -25.32 18.32
CA ILE A 65 11.86 -26.36 17.32
C ILE A 65 13.22 -27.05 17.50
N SER A 66 14.28 -26.28 17.76
CA SER A 66 15.63 -26.84 17.90
C SER A 66 15.79 -27.70 19.16
N SER A 67 14.92 -27.52 20.16
CA SER A 67 14.92 -28.27 21.41
C SER A 67 14.05 -29.54 21.40
N MET A 68 13.40 -29.85 20.27
CA MET A 68 12.55 -31.04 20.16
C MET A 68 13.33 -32.35 20.24
N ASP A 69 12.75 -33.35 20.91
CA ASP A 69 13.33 -34.69 21.03
C ASP A 69 13.42 -35.44 19.68
N ILE A 70 12.48 -35.16 18.76
CA ILE A 70 12.43 -35.74 17.42
C ILE A 70 12.54 -34.59 16.41
N PRO A 71 13.59 -34.56 15.56
CA PRO A 71 13.71 -33.58 14.49
C PRO A 71 12.51 -33.61 13.54
N LEU A 72 12.06 -32.44 13.08
CA LEU A 72 10.87 -32.31 12.23
C LEU A 72 10.97 -33.15 10.95
N ILE A 73 12.18 -33.25 10.40
CA ILE A 73 12.44 -33.99 9.15
C ILE A 73 12.19 -35.50 9.28
N GLU A 74 12.21 -36.05 10.51
CA GLU A 74 11.93 -37.47 10.78
C GLU A 74 10.42 -37.78 10.83
N LEU A 75 9.54 -36.78 10.86
CA LEU A 75 8.08 -36.98 10.91
C LEU A 75 7.44 -37.36 9.55
N GLY A 76 8.22 -37.39 8.47
CA GLY A 76 7.92 -38.04 7.18
C GLY A 76 6.78 -37.46 6.32
N SER A 77 5.84 -36.69 6.88
CA SER A 77 4.73 -36.08 6.13
C SER A 77 4.70 -34.56 6.31
N ASP A 78 4.54 -33.82 5.22
CA ASP A 78 4.41 -32.35 5.26
C ASP A 78 3.29 -31.88 6.19
N LYS A 79 2.20 -32.65 6.28
CA LYS A 79 1.08 -32.34 7.17
C LYS A 79 1.47 -32.49 8.63
N THR A 80 2.18 -33.55 9.00
CA THR A 80 2.58 -33.77 10.41
C THR A 80 3.64 -32.76 10.84
N MET A 81 4.56 -32.40 9.94
CA MET A 81 5.51 -31.30 10.15
C MET A 81 4.80 -29.97 10.35
N TYR A 82 3.82 -29.65 9.49
CA TYR A 82 3.00 -28.46 9.61
C TYR A 82 2.21 -28.42 10.92
N ASP A 83 1.47 -29.48 11.25
CA ASP A 83 0.65 -29.55 12.46
C ASP A 83 1.52 -29.41 13.73
N ARG A 84 2.74 -29.96 13.72
CA ARG A 84 3.68 -29.83 14.84
C ARG A 84 4.26 -28.42 14.95
N ALA A 85 4.65 -27.82 13.83
CA ALA A 85 5.10 -26.43 13.81
C ALA A 85 3.99 -25.47 14.27
N LEU A 86 2.75 -25.70 13.84
CA LEU A 86 1.58 -24.95 14.30
C LEU A 86 1.33 -25.11 15.79
N ALA A 87 1.54 -26.30 16.34
CA ALA A 87 1.38 -26.56 17.77
C ALA A 87 2.41 -25.78 18.61
N GLU A 88 3.65 -25.62 18.13
CA GLU A 88 4.63 -24.75 18.79
C GLU A 88 4.30 -23.26 18.62
N ALA A 89 3.94 -22.83 17.40
CA ALA A 89 3.53 -21.44 17.16
C ALA A 89 2.30 -21.06 18.01
N GLY A 90 1.37 -21.98 18.23
CA GLY A 90 0.19 -21.77 19.07
C GLY A 90 0.46 -21.65 20.56
N LYS A 91 1.67 -21.96 21.05
CA LYS A 91 2.09 -21.62 22.42
C LYS A 91 2.49 -20.16 22.56
N LEU A 92 2.87 -19.53 21.45
CA LEU A 92 3.40 -18.17 21.39
C LEU A 92 2.34 -17.16 20.93
N LEU A 93 1.42 -17.58 20.06
CA LEU A 93 0.40 -16.72 19.45
C LEU A 93 -0.99 -16.90 20.07
N SER A 94 -1.83 -15.88 19.90
CA SER A 94 -3.25 -15.96 20.24
C SER A 94 -4.04 -16.84 19.24
N PRO A 95 -5.25 -17.33 19.59
CA PRO A 95 -6.08 -18.10 18.66
C PRO A 95 -6.47 -17.32 17.39
N ALA A 96 -6.62 -15.99 17.48
CA ALA A 96 -6.92 -15.13 16.34
C ALA A 96 -5.71 -14.98 15.42
N GLN A 97 -4.53 -14.71 15.98
CA GLN A 97 -3.27 -14.65 15.25
C GLN A 97 -2.95 -15.99 14.57
N LEU A 98 -3.21 -17.10 15.24
CA LEU A 98 -3.03 -18.44 14.68
C LEU A 98 -3.95 -18.68 13.47
N SER A 99 -5.17 -18.14 13.49
CA SER A 99 -6.09 -18.23 12.36
C SER A 99 -5.60 -17.40 11.17
N LEU A 100 -5.01 -16.23 11.41
CA LEU A 100 -4.35 -15.42 10.37
C LEU A 100 -3.09 -16.10 9.83
N LEU A 101 -2.27 -16.72 10.69
CA LEU A 101 -1.11 -17.52 10.29
C LEU A 101 -1.51 -18.62 9.31
N LYS A 102 -2.58 -19.38 9.61
CA LYS A 102 -3.11 -20.42 8.71
C LYS A 102 -3.49 -19.85 7.35
N LEU A 103 -4.11 -18.67 7.33
CA LEU A 103 -4.46 -17.99 6.09
C LEU A 103 -3.21 -17.56 5.32
N ALA A 104 -2.25 -16.92 5.99
CA ALA A 104 -1.00 -16.45 5.40
C ALA A 104 -0.18 -17.60 4.77
N VAL A 105 -0.09 -18.74 5.47
CA VAL A 105 0.59 -19.95 4.96
C VAL A 105 -0.17 -20.56 3.79
N SER A 106 -1.51 -20.57 3.81
CA SER A 106 -2.29 -21.07 2.67
C SER A 106 -2.22 -20.16 1.43
N LEU A 107 -1.92 -18.88 1.63
CA LEU A 107 -1.63 -17.89 0.58
C LEU A 107 -0.16 -17.87 0.13
N HIS A 108 0.73 -18.62 0.81
CA HIS A 108 2.17 -18.63 0.55
C HIS A 108 2.84 -17.23 0.57
N VAL A 109 2.35 -16.33 1.44
CA VAL A 109 2.79 -14.92 1.52
C VAL A 109 4.31 -14.79 1.67
N TYR A 110 4.92 -15.65 2.49
CA TYR A 110 6.35 -15.59 2.83
C TYR A 110 7.25 -16.44 1.96
N SER A 111 6.68 -17.22 1.03
CA SER A 111 7.48 -18.05 0.12
C SER A 111 8.52 -17.23 -0.67
N PRO A 112 8.22 -16.02 -1.20
CA PRO A 112 9.22 -15.20 -1.88
C PRO A 112 10.40 -14.80 -0.98
N ARG A 113 10.17 -14.59 0.32
CA ARG A 113 11.22 -14.24 1.28
C ARG A 113 12.13 -15.43 1.59
N VAL A 114 11.56 -16.62 1.74
CA VAL A 114 12.33 -17.87 1.87
C VAL A 114 13.15 -18.13 0.60
N GLU A 115 12.59 -17.85 -0.57
CA GLU A 115 13.29 -17.98 -1.85
C GLU A 115 14.45 -16.97 -1.98
N MET A 116 14.25 -15.73 -1.55
CA MET A 116 15.31 -14.72 -1.52
C MET A 116 16.53 -15.21 -0.73
N TYR A 117 16.34 -15.74 0.49
CA TYR A 117 17.44 -16.28 1.29
C TYR A 117 18.12 -17.48 0.61
N HIS A 118 17.34 -18.32 -0.04
CA HIS A 118 17.88 -19.45 -0.78
C HIS A 118 18.74 -19.00 -1.98
N GLN A 119 18.29 -18.01 -2.74
CA GLN A 119 19.05 -17.44 -3.86
C GLN A 119 20.36 -16.81 -3.36
N MET A 120 20.33 -16.09 -2.24
CA MET A 120 21.54 -15.55 -1.61
C MET A 120 22.53 -16.66 -1.21
N ALA A 121 22.02 -17.76 -0.66
CA ALA A 121 22.83 -18.91 -0.29
C ALA A 121 23.46 -19.60 -1.51
N GLN A 122 22.71 -19.74 -2.61
CA GLN A 122 23.23 -20.29 -3.87
C GLN A 122 24.35 -19.42 -4.45
N GLN A 123 24.21 -18.09 -4.44
CA GLN A 123 25.24 -17.16 -4.91
C GLN A 123 26.53 -17.25 -4.08
N ARG A 124 26.42 -17.57 -2.79
CA ARG A 124 27.56 -17.81 -1.90
C ARG A 124 28.22 -19.18 -2.11
N GLY A 125 27.56 -20.11 -2.82
CA GLY A 125 28.13 -21.41 -3.17
C GLY A 125 28.08 -22.45 -2.03
N LEU A 126 27.06 -22.38 -1.16
CA LEU A 126 26.86 -23.32 -0.05
C LEU A 126 26.57 -24.75 -0.54
N LYS A 127 27.29 -25.75 -0.01
CA LYS A 127 27.18 -27.18 -0.37
C LYS A 127 26.75 -28.10 0.79
N CYS A 128 26.72 -27.56 2.00
CA CYS A 128 26.44 -28.27 3.24
C CYS A 128 24.98 -28.02 3.68
N PRO A 129 24.29 -28.96 4.34
CA PRO A 129 22.89 -28.76 4.74
C PRO A 129 22.73 -27.61 5.74
N ALA A 130 23.66 -27.46 6.68
CA ALA A 130 23.86 -26.25 7.46
C ALA A 130 25.30 -25.73 7.34
N ALA A 131 25.48 -24.40 7.30
CA ALA A 131 26.79 -23.78 7.28
C ALA A 131 26.76 -22.34 7.80
N VAL A 132 27.90 -21.88 8.32
CA VAL A 132 28.06 -20.53 8.88
C VAL A 132 29.06 -19.74 8.04
N ASP A 133 28.68 -18.54 7.59
CA ASP A 133 29.58 -17.57 6.98
C ASP A 133 30.10 -16.61 8.05
N VAL A 134 31.41 -16.67 8.33
CA VAL A 134 32.12 -15.73 9.21
C VAL A 134 33.17 -15.01 8.37
N ALA A 135 32.99 -13.70 8.17
CA ALA A 135 33.92 -12.84 7.42
C ALA A 135 34.30 -13.36 6.02
N GLY A 136 33.39 -14.05 5.33
CA GLY A 136 33.60 -14.64 4.00
C GLY A 136 34.18 -16.06 4.01
N THR A 137 34.38 -16.66 5.19
CA THR A 137 34.76 -18.06 5.33
C THR A 137 33.54 -18.92 5.66
N ILE A 138 33.23 -19.88 4.79
CA ILE A 138 32.11 -20.80 4.95
C ILE A 138 32.58 -22.00 5.77
N ILE A 139 31.88 -22.25 6.89
CA ILE A 139 32.18 -23.32 7.84
C ILE A 139 31.03 -24.32 7.84
N CYS A 140 31.33 -25.58 7.55
CA CYS A 140 30.34 -26.67 7.55
C CYS A 140 30.39 -27.56 8.79
N SER A 141 31.36 -27.36 9.69
CA SER A 141 31.51 -28.17 10.91
C SER A 141 31.40 -27.30 12.17
N PRO A 142 30.60 -27.71 13.18
CA PRO A 142 30.36 -26.91 14.38
C PRO A 142 31.61 -26.71 15.25
N GLU A 143 32.56 -27.64 15.21
CA GLU A 143 33.82 -27.58 15.96
C GLU A 143 34.75 -26.46 15.46
N GLN A 144 34.76 -26.22 14.15
CA GLN A 144 35.63 -25.22 13.50
C GLN A 144 35.14 -23.79 13.72
N LEU A 145 33.88 -23.62 14.13
CA LEU A 145 33.23 -22.33 14.37
C LEU A 145 34.02 -21.48 15.37
N GLN A 146 34.35 -22.04 16.54
CA GLN A 146 34.99 -21.29 17.62
C GLN A 146 36.42 -20.87 17.27
N VAL A 147 37.16 -21.78 16.63
CA VAL A 147 38.53 -21.52 16.18
C VAL A 147 38.54 -20.39 15.16
N THR A 148 37.59 -20.40 14.22
CA THR A 148 37.51 -19.38 13.16
C THR A 148 37.09 -18.02 13.71
N VAL A 149 36.12 -17.97 14.63
CA VAL A 149 35.72 -16.71 15.30
C VAL A 149 36.90 -16.08 16.05
N GLN A 150 37.70 -16.89 16.76
CA GLN A 150 38.90 -16.42 17.45
C GLN A 150 39.98 -15.92 16.47
N GLN A 151 40.17 -16.61 15.34
CA GLN A 151 41.13 -16.20 14.31
C GLN A 151 40.73 -14.90 13.61
N VAL A 152 39.44 -14.71 13.31
CA VAL A 152 38.92 -13.48 12.67
C VAL A 152 39.05 -12.29 13.61
N LYS A 153 38.77 -12.47 14.91
CA LYS A 153 39.04 -11.44 15.93
C LYS A 153 40.52 -11.09 16.01
N ALA A 154 41.40 -12.10 16.02
CA ALA A 154 42.84 -11.90 16.13
C ALA A 154 43.44 -11.17 14.90
N LYS A 155 42.83 -11.31 13.73
CA LYS A 155 43.29 -10.70 12.48
C LYS A 155 42.72 -9.32 12.18
N GLN A 156 41.74 -8.82 12.94
CA GLN A 156 40.97 -7.60 12.62
C GLN A 156 40.54 -7.56 11.14
N ASP A 157 40.15 -8.72 10.59
CA ASP A 157 39.85 -8.82 9.17
C ASP A 157 38.57 -8.02 8.86
N SER A 158 38.70 -6.99 8.02
CA SER A 158 37.66 -5.96 7.82
C SER A 158 36.55 -6.39 6.84
N ARG A 159 36.53 -7.67 6.44
CA ARG A 159 35.49 -8.23 5.57
C ARG A 159 34.23 -8.51 6.38
N ARG A 160 33.43 -7.49 6.62
CA ARG A 160 32.10 -7.65 7.22
C ARG A 160 31.19 -8.34 6.21
N VAL A 161 30.50 -9.41 6.63
CA VAL A 161 29.44 -10.00 5.81
C VAL A 161 28.32 -8.95 5.68
N GLU A 162 27.85 -8.69 4.47
CA GLU A 162 26.74 -7.77 4.24
C GLU A 162 25.49 -8.27 4.96
N THR A 163 24.94 -7.43 5.83
CA THR A 163 23.66 -7.64 6.51
C THR A 163 22.62 -6.71 5.91
N TYR A 164 21.39 -7.21 5.76
CA TYR A 164 20.27 -6.48 5.20
C TYR A 164 19.20 -6.25 6.27
N ARG A 165 18.32 -5.26 6.07
CA ARG A 165 17.24 -4.95 7.03
C ARG A 165 16.28 -6.11 7.30
N LEU A 166 16.17 -7.04 6.35
CA LEU A 166 15.29 -8.21 6.44
C LEU A 166 15.90 -9.33 7.28
N ASP A 167 17.22 -9.31 7.52
CA ASP A 167 17.93 -10.37 8.22
C ASP A 167 17.49 -10.48 9.69
N HIS A 168 17.47 -11.72 10.20
CA HIS A 168 17.10 -12.00 11.57
C HIS A 168 18.33 -11.92 12.49
N HIS A 169 18.45 -10.81 13.22
CA HIS A 169 19.49 -10.63 14.25
C HIS A 169 19.05 -11.23 15.58
N TYR A 170 19.96 -11.90 16.28
CA TYR A 170 19.69 -12.43 17.61
C TYR A 170 19.55 -11.29 18.63
N PRO A 171 18.57 -11.34 19.56
CA PRO A 171 18.31 -10.23 20.48
C PRO A 171 19.55 -9.89 21.30
N GLY A 172 19.93 -8.61 21.31
CA GLY A 172 21.13 -8.12 22.03
C GLY A 172 22.47 -8.40 21.34
N SER A 173 22.47 -8.89 20.10
CA SER A 173 23.71 -9.13 19.32
C SER A 173 24.02 -8.07 18.27
N GLU A 174 23.14 -7.09 18.09
CA GLU A 174 23.30 -6.01 17.10
C GLU A 174 24.54 -5.14 17.39
N ASN A 175 25.18 -4.63 16.33
CA ASN A 175 26.35 -3.72 16.35
C ASN A 175 27.67 -4.32 16.88
N LYS A 176 27.79 -5.65 16.92
CA LYS A 176 29.04 -6.32 17.30
C LYS A 176 30.03 -6.41 16.13
N SER A 177 31.32 -6.54 16.43
CA SER A 177 32.42 -6.41 15.45
C SER A 177 32.54 -7.60 14.49
N VAL A 178 32.09 -8.79 14.89
CA VAL A 178 32.13 -10.01 14.07
C VAL A 178 30.71 -10.45 13.78
N VAL A 179 30.34 -10.54 12.50
CA VAL A 179 29.05 -11.06 12.04
C VAL A 179 29.20 -12.53 11.67
N ALA A 180 28.33 -13.37 12.22
CA ALA A 180 28.22 -14.78 11.86
C ALA A 180 26.82 -15.06 11.31
N VAL A 181 26.75 -15.42 10.03
CA VAL A 181 25.49 -15.73 9.34
C VAL A 181 25.32 -17.23 9.24
N LEU A 182 24.32 -17.79 9.93
CA LEU A 182 23.93 -19.19 9.82
C LEU A 182 22.97 -19.37 8.64
N TYR A 183 23.33 -20.26 7.73
CA TYR A 183 22.47 -20.79 6.68
C TYR A 183 22.05 -22.21 7.08
N GLY A 184 20.74 -22.46 7.16
CA GLY A 184 20.23 -23.81 7.39
C GLY A 184 18.72 -23.91 7.40
N GLU A 185 18.24 -25.14 7.47
CA GLU A 185 16.83 -25.47 7.55
C GLU A 185 16.44 -25.74 9.00
N ILE A 186 15.46 -24.97 9.49
CA ILE A 186 14.92 -25.10 10.85
C ILE A 186 14.25 -26.49 10.98
N GLY A 187 14.60 -27.22 12.04
CA GLY A 187 14.07 -28.56 12.30
C GLY A 187 15.00 -29.71 11.91
N THR A 188 16.18 -29.40 11.36
CA THR A 188 17.25 -30.37 11.12
C THR A 188 18.19 -30.49 12.33
N PRO A 189 18.78 -31.68 12.60
CA PRO A 189 19.68 -31.86 13.73
C PRO A 189 20.97 -31.04 13.59
N GLU A 190 21.51 -30.92 12.37
CA GLU A 190 22.70 -30.10 12.09
C GLU A 190 22.46 -28.63 12.45
N PHE A 191 21.28 -28.09 12.08
CA PHE A 191 20.90 -26.73 12.44
C PHE A 191 20.84 -26.53 13.95
N ALA A 192 20.24 -27.47 14.69
CA ALA A 192 20.11 -27.37 16.14
C ALA A 192 21.47 -27.32 16.86
N GLU A 193 22.46 -28.08 16.39
CA GLU A 193 23.83 -28.05 16.93
C GLU A 193 24.51 -26.69 16.69
N PHE A 194 24.46 -26.18 15.46
CA PHE A 194 25.01 -24.86 15.12
C PHE A 194 24.33 -23.74 15.90
N HIS A 195 22.99 -23.79 15.97
CA HIS A 195 22.19 -22.80 16.68
C HIS A 195 22.55 -22.74 18.17
N LYS A 196 22.65 -23.90 18.84
CA LYS A 196 23.06 -23.98 20.25
C LYS A 196 24.44 -23.37 20.49
N ARG A 197 25.40 -23.60 19.59
CA ARG A 197 26.75 -23.06 19.72
C ARG A 197 26.83 -21.56 19.44
N LEU A 198 26.14 -21.09 18.40
CA LEU A 198 26.05 -19.67 18.07
C LEU A 198 25.30 -18.87 19.12
N ARG A 199 24.26 -19.42 19.75
CA ARG A 199 23.56 -18.81 20.87
C ARG A 199 24.47 -18.60 22.09
N GLN A 200 25.26 -19.62 22.43
CA GLN A 200 26.27 -19.50 23.49
C GLN A 200 27.32 -18.45 23.16
N LEU A 201 27.80 -18.43 21.90
CA LEU A 201 28.73 -17.42 21.44
C LEU A 201 28.12 -16.03 21.45
N ALA A 202 26.87 -15.82 21.02
CA ALA A 202 26.22 -14.52 21.03
C ALA A 202 26.00 -13.97 22.44
N THR A 203 25.84 -14.85 23.43
CA THR A 203 25.63 -14.48 24.85
C THR A 203 26.95 -14.17 25.58
N LEU A 204 27.99 -14.97 25.35
CA LEU A 204 29.29 -14.86 26.03
C LEU A 204 30.28 -13.97 25.28
N GLU A 205 30.28 -14.05 23.95
CA GLU A 205 31.19 -13.33 23.06
C GLU A 205 30.42 -12.30 22.20
N PRO A 206 31.04 -11.17 21.85
CA PRO A 206 30.38 -10.18 21.02
C PRO A 206 30.43 -10.59 19.53
N VAL A 207 29.66 -11.62 19.17
CA VAL A 207 29.31 -11.96 17.78
C VAL A 207 27.86 -11.52 17.50
N ASP A 208 27.65 -10.87 16.35
CA ASP A 208 26.35 -10.57 15.77
C ASP A 208 25.86 -11.84 15.06
N TYR A 209 24.84 -12.49 15.61
CA TYR A 209 24.34 -13.77 15.11
C TYR A 209 23.12 -13.51 14.23
N VAL A 210 23.25 -13.88 12.96
CA VAL A 210 22.22 -13.70 11.94
C VAL A 210 21.75 -15.06 11.41
N LEU A 211 20.45 -15.24 11.24
CA LEU A 211 19.86 -16.44 10.65
C LEU A 211 19.27 -16.16 9.26
N ARG A 212 19.72 -16.94 8.26
CA ARG A 212 19.17 -16.99 6.90
C ARG A 212 18.71 -18.42 6.57
N HIS A 213 17.54 -18.53 5.97
CA HIS A 213 16.97 -19.82 5.62
C HIS A 213 17.68 -20.45 4.42
N PHE A 214 18.05 -21.72 4.54
CA PHE A 214 18.64 -22.49 3.44
C PHE A 214 18.20 -23.94 3.49
N VAL A 215 17.78 -24.47 2.34
CA VAL A 215 17.38 -25.88 2.16
C VAL A 215 18.25 -26.43 1.04
N LYS A 216 18.98 -27.52 1.30
CA LYS A 216 19.93 -28.07 0.34
C LYS A 216 19.25 -28.86 -0.78
N GLU A 217 18.34 -29.76 -0.44
CA GLU A 217 17.64 -30.61 -1.40
C GLU A 217 16.15 -30.26 -1.37
N ARG A 218 15.68 -29.57 -2.42
CA ARG A 218 14.28 -29.25 -2.59
C ARG A 218 13.63 -30.21 -3.60
N PRO A 219 12.34 -30.53 -3.42
CA PRO A 219 11.62 -31.28 -4.43
C PRO A 219 11.55 -30.44 -5.72
N ASN A 220 11.81 -31.07 -6.87
CA ASN A 220 11.69 -30.45 -8.19
C ASN A 220 10.21 -30.27 -8.59
N ARG A 221 9.49 -29.49 -7.81
CA ARG A 221 8.09 -29.12 -7.99
C ARG A 221 7.98 -27.62 -7.76
N LYS A 222 7.37 -26.94 -8.72
CA LYS A 222 7.08 -25.51 -8.60
C LYS A 222 6.02 -25.26 -7.53
N LEU A 223 6.16 -24.14 -6.84
CA LEU A 223 5.16 -23.69 -5.88
C LEU A 223 3.87 -23.33 -6.62
N ARG A 224 2.73 -23.80 -6.13
CA ARG A 224 1.41 -23.37 -6.62
C ARG A 224 0.98 -22.13 -5.85
N LEU A 225 0.62 -21.09 -6.59
CA LEU A 225 0.16 -19.84 -5.99
C LEU A 225 -1.33 -19.89 -5.71
N SER A 226 -1.76 -19.07 -4.76
CA SER A 226 -3.14 -18.84 -4.36
C SER A 226 -3.37 -17.33 -4.24
N GLY A 227 -4.63 -16.91 -4.15
CA GLY A 227 -4.98 -15.47 -4.09
C GLY A 227 -5.28 -14.82 -5.45
N TYR A 228 -5.34 -15.59 -6.54
CA TYR A 228 -5.75 -15.06 -7.86
C TYR A 228 -7.20 -15.43 -8.20
N GLY A 229 -7.86 -14.56 -8.96
CA GLY A 229 -9.16 -14.82 -9.59
C GLY A 229 -8.99 -15.39 -11.00
N VAL A 230 -9.93 -16.24 -11.42
CA VAL A 230 -10.01 -16.72 -12.80
C VAL A 230 -11.35 -16.30 -13.36
N GLU A 231 -11.31 -15.49 -14.41
CA GLU A 231 -12.52 -15.09 -15.13
C GLU A 231 -12.67 -15.90 -16.42
N LEU A 232 -13.91 -16.31 -16.71
CA LEU A 232 -14.29 -16.86 -18.00
C LEU A 232 -15.19 -15.85 -18.70
N GLN A 233 -14.57 -14.93 -19.43
CA GLN A 233 -15.28 -13.87 -20.11
C GLN A 233 -15.99 -14.39 -21.37
N LEU A 234 -17.29 -14.10 -21.46
CA LEU A 234 -18.10 -14.38 -22.66
C LEU A 234 -17.79 -13.31 -23.72
N LYS A 235 -16.97 -13.65 -24.72
CA LYS A 235 -16.55 -12.71 -25.78
C LYS A 235 -17.69 -12.33 -26.75
N SER A 236 -18.70 -13.18 -26.93
CA SER A 236 -19.81 -12.96 -27.87
C SER A 236 -21.14 -12.81 -27.12
N THR A 237 -21.30 -11.72 -26.37
CA THR A 237 -22.61 -11.29 -25.81
C THR A 237 -23.33 -10.28 -26.70
N GLU A 238 -22.65 -9.74 -27.72
CA GLU A 238 -23.05 -8.55 -28.50
C GLU A 238 -24.08 -8.79 -29.62
N TYR A 239 -24.52 -10.03 -29.89
CA TYR A 239 -25.37 -10.33 -31.05
C TYR A 239 -26.86 -10.51 -30.78
N LYS A 240 -27.38 -10.29 -29.55
CA LYS A 240 -28.79 -10.63 -29.25
C LYS A 240 -29.56 -9.69 -28.32
N ALA A 241 -29.13 -8.44 -28.11
CA ALA A 241 -30.10 -7.41 -27.69
C ALA A 241 -30.82 -6.94 -28.96
N GLU A 242 -31.74 -7.77 -29.47
CA GLU A 242 -32.58 -7.35 -30.59
C GLU A 242 -33.39 -6.12 -30.18
N ASP A 243 -33.27 -5.09 -31.01
CA ASP A 243 -34.05 -3.85 -30.96
C ASP A 243 -35.56 -4.20 -30.99
N ASP A 244 -36.29 -3.85 -29.92
CA ASP A 244 -37.72 -4.13 -29.73
C ASP A 244 -38.64 -3.47 -30.78
N THR A 245 -38.09 -2.73 -31.75
CA THR A 245 -38.87 -2.15 -32.85
C THR A 245 -39.37 -3.18 -33.89
N LYS A 246 -38.96 -4.45 -33.82
CA LYS A 246 -39.44 -5.52 -34.73
C LYS A 246 -39.85 -6.82 -34.04
N VAL A 247 -40.77 -6.79 -33.07
CA VAL A 247 -41.51 -8.02 -32.70
C VAL A 247 -43.02 -7.73 -32.66
N LYS A 248 -43.64 -7.65 -33.85
CA LYS A 248 -45.04 -8.07 -33.99
C LYS A 248 -45.04 -9.58 -34.18
N GLY A 249 -45.84 -10.26 -33.36
CA GLY A 249 -45.89 -11.71 -33.27
C GLY A 249 -46.01 -12.41 -34.62
N ALA A 250 -45.17 -13.42 -34.81
CA ALA A 250 -45.32 -14.41 -35.85
C ALA A 250 -45.59 -15.76 -35.18
N GLY A 251 -46.87 -16.03 -34.92
CA GLY A 251 -47.36 -17.39 -34.99
C GLY A 251 -47.34 -17.79 -36.46
N GLY A 252 -46.43 -18.69 -36.83
CA GLY A 252 -46.27 -19.16 -38.19
C GLY A 252 -45.67 -20.55 -38.15
N ALA A 253 -46.50 -21.53 -38.49
CA ALA A 253 -46.16 -22.94 -38.57
C ALA A 253 -44.91 -23.17 -39.42
N ASP A 254 -43.96 -23.92 -38.87
CA ASP A 254 -43.13 -24.79 -39.68
C ASP A 254 -43.13 -26.17 -39.02
N SER A 255 -43.90 -27.05 -39.63
CA SER A 255 -43.96 -28.48 -39.35
C SER A 255 -42.67 -29.10 -39.88
N GLN A 256 -41.69 -29.31 -39.00
CA GLN A 256 -40.68 -30.33 -39.19
C GLN A 256 -41.10 -31.54 -38.35
N GLU A 257 -41.13 -32.69 -38.99
CA GLU A 257 -41.33 -34.00 -38.35
C GLU A 257 -40.25 -34.17 -37.26
N GLU A 258 -40.61 -33.96 -36.01
CA GLU A 258 -39.76 -34.26 -34.86
C GLU A 258 -39.86 -35.76 -34.58
N ASP A 259 -38.75 -36.44 -34.87
CA ASP A 259 -38.50 -37.83 -34.54
C ASP A 259 -38.85 -38.12 -33.07
N GLU A 260 -39.55 -39.24 -32.87
CA GLU A 260 -39.79 -39.85 -31.57
C GLU A 260 -38.46 -40.14 -30.85
N ASP A 261 -38.09 -39.29 -29.88
CA ASP A 261 -37.49 -39.64 -28.57
C ASP A 261 -36.76 -38.43 -27.94
N ASP A 262 -37.51 -37.51 -27.34
CA ASP A 262 -36.93 -36.44 -26.51
C ASP A 262 -36.38 -37.00 -25.19
N GLU A 263 -35.11 -37.38 -25.20
CA GLU A 263 -34.32 -37.68 -24.01
C GLU A 263 -33.78 -36.37 -23.41
N ILE A 264 -34.59 -35.72 -22.56
CA ILE A 264 -34.20 -34.48 -21.86
C ILE A 264 -33.54 -34.86 -20.52
N GLU A 265 -32.26 -34.53 -20.36
CA GLU A 265 -31.43 -34.85 -19.17
C GLU A 265 -31.53 -36.31 -18.67
N GLY A 266 -31.74 -37.28 -19.58
CA GLY A 266 -31.84 -38.71 -19.24
C GLY A 266 -33.26 -39.19 -18.89
N PHE A 267 -34.28 -38.35 -19.07
CA PHE A 267 -35.69 -38.72 -18.97
C PHE A 267 -36.33 -38.80 -20.36
N VAL A 268 -36.93 -39.95 -20.68
CA VAL A 268 -37.77 -40.13 -21.88
C VAL A 268 -39.21 -39.76 -21.51
N ILE A 269 -39.57 -38.49 -21.72
CA ILE A 269 -40.85 -37.91 -21.27
C ILE A 269 -42.04 -38.60 -21.95
N SER A 270 -41.89 -38.99 -23.21
CA SER A 270 -42.87 -39.77 -23.99
C SER A 270 -43.23 -41.11 -23.30
N LYS A 271 -42.24 -41.81 -22.72
CA LYS A 271 -42.45 -43.07 -21.99
C LYS A 271 -43.07 -42.85 -20.61
N LEU A 272 -42.69 -41.78 -19.92
CA LEU A 272 -43.29 -41.38 -18.63
C LEU A 272 -44.77 -40.98 -18.79
N LYS A 273 -45.12 -40.30 -19.88
CA LYS A 273 -46.52 -39.95 -20.24
C LYS A 273 -47.40 -41.18 -20.53
N GLN A 274 -46.80 -42.30 -20.94
CA GLN A 274 -47.49 -43.58 -21.13
C GLN A 274 -47.67 -44.35 -19.83
N LEU A 275 -46.68 -44.28 -18.91
CA LEU A 275 -46.70 -45.00 -17.63
C LEU A 275 -47.58 -44.34 -16.56
N TYR A 276 -47.71 -43.00 -16.59
CA TYR A 276 -48.52 -42.25 -15.63
C TYR A 276 -49.53 -41.33 -16.35
N PRO A 277 -50.66 -41.86 -16.85
CA PRO A 277 -51.67 -41.09 -17.60
C PRO A 277 -52.30 -39.95 -16.77
N ASP A 278 -52.41 -40.13 -15.45
CA ASP A 278 -53.08 -39.20 -14.54
C ASP A 278 -52.24 -37.94 -14.21
N LYS A 279 -50.95 -37.93 -14.57
CA LYS A 279 -50.01 -36.83 -14.23
C LYS A 279 -49.41 -36.15 -15.45
N ARG A 280 -50.09 -36.20 -16.60
CA ARG A 280 -49.61 -35.64 -17.87
C ARG A 280 -49.25 -34.16 -17.78
N GLU A 281 -50.10 -33.34 -17.17
CA GLU A 281 -49.84 -31.90 -17.02
C GLU A 281 -48.61 -31.60 -16.15
N GLN A 282 -48.36 -32.42 -15.13
CA GLN A 282 -47.20 -32.26 -14.24
C GLN A 282 -45.91 -32.72 -14.92
N LEU A 283 -45.96 -33.81 -15.70
CA LEU A 283 -44.85 -34.29 -16.51
C LEU A 283 -44.51 -33.35 -17.66
N GLU A 284 -45.50 -32.63 -18.19
CA GLU A 284 -45.30 -31.60 -19.20
C GLU A 284 -44.66 -30.34 -18.62
N LYS A 285 -45.11 -29.88 -17.44
CA LYS A 285 -44.43 -28.80 -16.69
C LYS A 285 -43.00 -29.18 -16.32
N PHE A 286 -42.76 -30.41 -15.86
CA PHE A 286 -41.44 -30.91 -15.54
C PHE A 286 -40.54 -31.00 -16.79
N GLY A 287 -41.08 -31.47 -17.91
CA GLY A 287 -40.38 -31.48 -19.19
C GLY A 287 -40.03 -30.08 -19.69
N GLN A 288 -40.92 -29.11 -19.52
CA GLN A 288 -40.65 -27.70 -19.81
C GLN A 288 -39.58 -27.11 -18.88
N GLU A 289 -39.63 -27.40 -17.58
CA GLU A 289 -38.58 -26.98 -16.63
C GLU A 289 -37.20 -27.55 -16.99
N LEU A 290 -37.13 -28.81 -17.43
CA LEU A 290 -35.90 -29.49 -17.88
C LEU A 290 -35.39 -28.96 -19.23
N ALA A 291 -36.30 -28.71 -20.19
CA ALA A 291 -35.94 -28.10 -21.46
C ALA A 291 -35.42 -26.66 -21.25
N GLU A 292 -36.06 -25.91 -20.36
CA GLU A 292 -35.67 -24.55 -19.98
C GLU A 292 -34.37 -24.48 -19.17
N SER A 293 -34.03 -25.51 -18.39
CA SER A 293 -32.73 -25.64 -17.72
C SER A 293 -31.60 -26.09 -18.67
N SER A 294 -31.95 -26.76 -19.77
CA SER A 294 -31.00 -27.14 -20.82
C SER A 294 -30.55 -25.95 -21.68
N ASP A 295 -31.39 -24.92 -21.81
CA ASP A 295 -31.12 -23.72 -22.61
C ASP A 295 -30.35 -22.68 -21.78
N GLN A 296 -29.09 -23.00 -21.48
CA GLN A 296 -28.26 -22.32 -20.47
C GLN A 296 -27.83 -20.89 -20.82
N LEU A 297 -28.05 -20.41 -22.05
CA LEU A 297 -27.54 -19.13 -22.56
C LEU A 297 -28.56 -18.37 -23.43
N ALA A 298 -29.85 -18.43 -23.09
CA ALA A 298 -30.87 -17.64 -23.77
C ALA A 298 -30.71 -16.12 -23.48
N PRO A 299 -30.81 -15.24 -24.50
CA PRO A 299 -30.67 -13.80 -24.32
C PRO A 299 -31.82 -13.21 -23.50
N LEU A 300 -31.50 -12.30 -22.59
CA LEU A 300 -32.48 -11.55 -21.80
C LEU A 300 -32.87 -10.26 -22.52
N LYS A 301 -34.10 -9.79 -22.27
CA LYS A 301 -34.63 -8.54 -22.83
C LYS A 301 -34.18 -7.34 -21.99
N VAL A 302 -34.07 -6.16 -22.61
CA VAL A 302 -33.48 -4.95 -21.99
C VAL A 302 -34.16 -4.56 -20.67
N TRP A 303 -35.50 -4.65 -20.58
CA TRP A 303 -36.23 -4.30 -19.35
C TRP A 303 -35.99 -5.30 -18.21
N GLN A 304 -35.62 -6.54 -18.51
CA GLN A 304 -35.34 -7.55 -17.49
C GLN A 304 -34.02 -7.28 -16.75
N PHE A 305 -33.12 -6.50 -17.34
CA PHE A 305 -31.85 -6.11 -16.71
C PHE A 305 -32.03 -5.03 -15.63
N GLN A 306 -33.07 -4.19 -15.72
CA GLN A 306 -33.22 -3.03 -14.82
C GLN A 306 -33.44 -3.44 -13.35
N GLU A 307 -34.18 -4.52 -13.10
CA GLU A 307 -34.49 -4.99 -11.74
C GLU A 307 -33.66 -6.21 -11.31
N LEU A 308 -32.74 -6.68 -12.16
CA LEU A 308 -32.00 -7.92 -11.94
C LEU A 308 -31.14 -7.89 -10.67
N SER A 309 -30.57 -6.74 -10.32
CA SER A 309 -29.78 -6.54 -9.09
C SER A 309 -30.65 -6.66 -7.83
N LEU A 310 -31.86 -6.09 -7.85
CA LEU A 310 -32.82 -6.19 -6.75
C LEU A 310 -33.37 -7.61 -6.61
N GLN A 311 -33.61 -8.27 -7.73
CA GLN A 311 -34.03 -9.68 -7.80
C GLN A 311 -32.96 -10.62 -7.23
N ALA A 312 -31.70 -10.41 -7.60
CA ALA A 312 -30.57 -11.14 -7.02
C ALA A 312 -30.49 -10.95 -5.51
N ALA A 313 -30.57 -9.70 -5.04
CA ALA A 313 -30.52 -9.38 -3.61
C ALA A 313 -31.70 -10.02 -2.84
N GLN A 314 -32.91 -9.96 -3.39
CA GLN A 314 -34.09 -10.60 -2.80
C GLN A 314 -33.91 -12.12 -2.71
N ARG A 315 -33.34 -12.76 -3.74
CA ARG A 315 -33.06 -14.20 -3.73
C ARG A 315 -32.08 -14.58 -2.65
N ILE A 316 -31.01 -13.80 -2.47
CA ILE A 316 -29.99 -13.99 -1.44
C ILE A 316 -30.59 -13.84 -0.04
N LEU A 317 -31.41 -12.80 0.18
CA LEU A 317 -32.06 -12.54 1.47
C LEU A 317 -33.17 -13.55 1.80
N SER A 318 -33.82 -14.12 0.79
CA SER A 318 -34.83 -15.18 0.97
C SER A 318 -34.25 -16.53 1.39
N ALA A 319 -32.93 -16.72 1.24
CA ALA A 319 -32.26 -17.96 1.62
C ALA A 319 -32.16 -18.10 3.15
N PRO A 320 -32.10 -19.34 3.69
CA PRO A 320 -31.82 -19.57 5.10
C PRO A 320 -30.52 -18.89 5.53
N LYS A 321 -30.49 -18.31 6.74
CA LYS A 321 -29.36 -17.50 7.24
C LYS A 321 -27.98 -18.18 7.10
N GLU A 322 -27.93 -19.49 7.27
CA GLU A 322 -26.70 -20.30 7.17
C GLU A 322 -26.21 -20.45 5.72
N GLU A 323 -27.11 -20.39 4.74
CA GLU A 323 -26.83 -20.58 3.31
C GLU A 323 -26.76 -19.27 2.53
N VAL A 324 -27.01 -18.11 3.15
CA VAL A 324 -27.01 -16.79 2.48
C VAL A 324 -25.69 -16.53 1.78
N LEU A 325 -24.56 -16.72 2.49
CA LEU A 325 -23.23 -16.49 1.92
C LEU A 325 -22.91 -17.48 0.80
N HIS A 326 -23.29 -18.74 0.96
CA HIS A 326 -23.09 -19.76 -0.09
C HIS A 326 -23.94 -19.47 -1.33
N THR A 327 -25.17 -19.00 -1.14
CA THR A 327 -26.06 -18.59 -2.24
C THR A 327 -25.52 -17.36 -2.95
N PHE A 328 -24.99 -16.39 -2.20
CA PHE A 328 -24.31 -15.22 -2.74
C PHE A 328 -23.09 -15.61 -3.57
N THR A 329 -22.18 -16.45 -3.05
CA THR A 329 -20.99 -16.88 -3.80
C THR A 329 -21.37 -17.68 -5.05
N HIS A 330 -22.38 -18.54 -4.96
CA HIS A 330 -22.85 -19.30 -6.11
C HIS A 330 -23.46 -18.41 -7.21
N ILE A 331 -24.26 -17.41 -6.83
CA ILE A 331 -24.83 -16.43 -7.78
C ILE A 331 -23.73 -15.58 -8.39
N ALA A 332 -22.77 -15.09 -7.59
CA ALA A 332 -21.68 -14.24 -8.07
C ALA A 332 -20.75 -14.99 -9.04
N GLN A 333 -20.37 -16.24 -8.74
CA GLN A 333 -19.48 -17.05 -9.57
C GLN A 333 -20.14 -17.52 -10.89
N ASN A 334 -21.45 -17.78 -10.87
CA ASN A 334 -22.19 -18.34 -12.01
C ASN A 334 -23.27 -17.40 -12.56
N PHE A 335 -23.08 -16.08 -12.41
CA PHE A 335 -24.11 -15.08 -12.68
C PHE A 335 -24.75 -15.20 -14.06
N PRO A 336 -24.00 -15.34 -15.18
CA PRO A 336 -24.61 -15.45 -16.51
C PRO A 336 -25.56 -16.64 -16.67
N MET A 337 -25.27 -17.77 -16.01
CA MET A 337 -26.12 -18.96 -16.06
C MET A 337 -27.37 -18.80 -15.18
N GLN A 338 -27.26 -18.05 -14.08
CA GLN A 338 -28.36 -17.85 -13.13
C GLN A 338 -29.29 -16.69 -13.51
N ALA A 339 -28.88 -15.79 -14.40
CA ALA A 339 -29.62 -14.57 -14.72
C ALA A 339 -31.09 -14.82 -15.11
N LYS A 340 -31.38 -15.84 -15.92
CA LYS A 340 -32.77 -16.22 -16.30
C LYS A 340 -33.62 -16.66 -15.11
N SER A 341 -33.01 -17.40 -14.17
CA SER A 341 -33.68 -17.83 -12.93
C SER A 341 -33.99 -16.64 -12.02
N LEU A 342 -33.08 -15.66 -11.96
CA LEU A 342 -33.24 -14.46 -11.14
C LEU A 342 -34.40 -13.57 -11.63
N VAL A 343 -34.63 -13.47 -12.94
CA VAL A 343 -35.74 -12.68 -13.51
C VAL A 343 -37.12 -13.14 -13.02
N ARG A 344 -37.26 -14.41 -12.63
CA ARG A 344 -38.53 -14.96 -12.11
C ARG A 344 -38.78 -14.59 -10.64
N THR A 345 -37.79 -14.07 -9.94
CA THR A 345 -37.93 -13.72 -8.52
C THR A 345 -38.74 -12.44 -8.35
N VAL A 346 -39.76 -12.51 -7.49
CA VAL A 346 -40.62 -11.35 -7.22
C VAL A 346 -39.98 -10.51 -6.13
N VAL A 347 -39.76 -9.23 -6.42
CA VAL A 347 -39.20 -8.26 -5.47
C VAL A 347 -40.32 -7.66 -4.63
N ASN A 348 -40.17 -7.65 -3.31
CA ASN A 348 -41.12 -6.98 -2.43
C ASN A 348 -40.99 -5.45 -2.55
N SER A 349 -42.11 -4.73 -2.61
CA SER A 349 -42.14 -3.26 -2.67
C SER A 349 -41.45 -2.60 -1.48
N ASP A 350 -41.58 -3.20 -0.29
CA ASP A 350 -40.96 -2.67 0.94
C ASP A 350 -39.43 -2.73 0.86
N PHE A 351 -38.90 -3.84 0.34
CA PHE A 351 -37.46 -4.03 0.13
C PHE A 351 -36.90 -3.03 -0.88
N LYS A 352 -37.63 -2.78 -1.98
CA LYS A 352 -37.25 -1.77 -2.98
C LYS A 352 -37.16 -0.37 -2.37
N ALA A 353 -38.13 0.01 -1.54
CA ALA A 353 -38.14 1.30 -0.86
C ALA A 353 -37.01 1.43 0.19
N GLU A 354 -36.68 0.35 0.90
CA GLU A 354 -35.54 0.32 1.83
C GLU A 354 -34.21 0.48 1.11
N MET A 355 -34.01 -0.25 0.00
CA MET A 355 -32.78 -0.19 -0.79
C MET A 355 -32.54 1.22 -1.36
N GLN A 356 -33.59 1.87 -1.87
CA GLN A 356 -33.51 3.23 -2.39
C GLN A 356 -33.09 4.24 -1.31
N LYS A 357 -33.66 4.13 -0.09
CA LYS A 357 -33.25 4.98 1.04
C LYS A 357 -31.79 4.77 1.44
N ASN A 358 -31.30 3.53 1.38
CA ASN A 358 -29.91 3.23 1.67
C ASN A 358 -28.98 3.81 0.61
N GLN A 359 -29.35 3.71 -0.67
CA GLN A 359 -28.62 4.34 -1.78
C GLN A 359 -28.51 5.86 -1.61
N GLU A 360 -29.60 6.55 -1.26
CA GLU A 360 -29.57 8.00 -1.02
C GLU A 360 -28.67 8.38 0.15
N LYS A 361 -28.69 7.60 1.24
CA LYS A 361 -27.80 7.82 2.39
C LYS A 361 -26.33 7.62 2.05
N PHE A 362 -26.01 6.56 1.31
CA PHE A 362 -24.61 6.28 0.93
C PHE A 362 -24.09 7.28 -0.10
N ALA A 363 -24.93 7.73 -1.03
CA ALA A 363 -24.58 8.80 -1.97
C ALA A 363 -24.32 10.13 -1.23
N ALA A 364 -25.13 10.47 -0.22
CA ALA A 364 -24.95 11.71 0.53
C ALA A 364 -23.77 11.69 1.51
N ALA A 365 -23.51 10.55 2.16
CA ALA A 365 -22.49 10.44 3.21
C ALA A 365 -21.10 10.04 2.70
N LEU A 366 -21.05 9.14 1.71
CA LEU A 366 -19.82 8.49 1.24
C LEU A 366 -19.53 8.74 -0.25
N ASN A 367 -20.40 9.48 -0.95
CA ASN A 367 -20.36 9.66 -2.41
C ASN A 367 -20.38 8.34 -3.22
N LEU A 368 -20.86 7.24 -2.63
CA LEU A 368 -20.93 5.94 -3.29
C LEU A 368 -22.15 5.87 -4.22
N GLN A 369 -21.91 5.59 -5.50
CA GLN A 369 -22.97 5.31 -6.46
C GLN A 369 -23.41 3.84 -6.40
N PRO A 370 -24.59 3.47 -6.93
CA PRO A 370 -25.07 2.08 -6.92
C PRO A 370 -24.16 1.07 -7.63
N SER A 371 -23.25 1.52 -8.49
CA SER A 371 -22.24 0.71 -9.18
C SER A 371 -20.97 0.47 -8.37
N ASP A 372 -20.73 1.29 -7.36
CA ASP A 372 -19.43 1.37 -6.72
C ASP A 372 -19.37 0.37 -5.57
N THR A 373 -18.23 -0.32 -5.46
CA THR A 373 -17.96 -1.26 -4.38
C THR A 373 -17.04 -0.61 -3.36
N ALA A 374 -17.39 -0.75 -2.09
CA ALA A 374 -16.60 -0.22 -0.99
C ALA A 374 -16.50 -1.27 0.11
N LEU A 375 -15.28 -1.65 0.46
CA LEU A 375 -15.01 -2.52 1.60
C LEU A 375 -14.50 -1.66 2.75
N PHE A 376 -15.13 -1.79 3.92
CA PHE A 376 -14.67 -1.13 5.14
C PHE A 376 -14.24 -2.19 6.16
N LEU A 377 -13.02 -2.10 6.67
CA LEU A 377 -12.54 -2.90 7.80
C LEU A 377 -12.34 -1.97 8.98
N ASN A 378 -13.15 -2.11 10.03
CA ASN A 378 -13.13 -1.24 11.21
C ASN A 378 -13.19 0.28 10.92
N GLY A 379 -13.73 0.68 9.76
CA GLY A 379 -13.80 2.09 9.33
C GLY A 379 -12.73 2.50 8.31
N ILE A 380 -11.72 1.66 8.07
CA ILE A 380 -10.71 1.87 7.02
C ILE A 380 -11.32 1.48 5.67
N PHE A 381 -11.30 2.40 4.72
CA PHE A 381 -11.79 2.20 3.35
C PHE A 381 -10.75 1.45 2.50
N PHE A 382 -11.20 0.40 1.81
CA PHE A 382 -10.44 -0.35 0.83
C PHE A 382 -11.15 -0.28 -0.52
N ASP A 383 -10.41 0.20 -1.52
CA ASP A 383 -10.81 0.17 -2.92
C ASP A 383 -10.55 -1.23 -3.49
N MET A 384 -11.61 -1.95 -3.82
CA MET A 384 -11.51 -3.33 -4.31
C MET A 384 -10.89 -3.45 -5.70
N ASP A 385 -10.81 -2.36 -6.46
CA ASP A 385 -10.21 -2.39 -7.80
C ASP A 385 -8.68 -2.37 -7.74
N ILE A 386 -8.11 -1.85 -6.65
CA ILE A 386 -6.66 -1.66 -6.47
C ILE A 386 -6.09 -2.64 -5.44
N VAL A 387 -6.85 -2.94 -4.39
CA VAL A 387 -6.34 -3.64 -3.21
C VAL A 387 -6.36 -5.15 -3.39
N ASP A 388 -5.21 -5.78 -3.18
CA ASP A 388 -5.03 -7.24 -3.18
C ASP A 388 -5.37 -7.87 -1.82
N ILE A 389 -5.67 -9.17 -1.82
CA ILE A 389 -5.95 -9.97 -0.62
C ILE A 389 -4.78 -9.93 0.38
N MET A 390 -3.54 -9.81 -0.12
CA MET A 390 -2.34 -9.71 0.71
C MET A 390 -2.32 -8.40 1.51
N THR A 391 -2.70 -7.28 0.90
CA THR A 391 -2.78 -5.97 1.59
C THR A 391 -3.89 -5.98 2.64
N ILE A 392 -5.00 -6.65 2.37
CA ILE A 392 -6.08 -6.85 3.34
C ILE A 392 -5.57 -7.68 4.53
N LEU A 393 -4.81 -8.75 4.27
CA LEU A 393 -4.22 -9.58 5.31
C LEU A 393 -3.28 -8.76 6.22
N ASP A 394 -2.42 -7.93 5.65
CA ASP A 394 -1.50 -7.09 6.41
C ASP A 394 -2.24 -6.05 7.26
N SER A 395 -3.30 -5.47 6.71
CA SER A 395 -4.16 -4.54 7.45
C SER A 395 -4.87 -5.24 8.61
N LEU A 396 -5.41 -6.44 8.38
CA LEU A 396 -6.04 -7.25 9.43
C LEU A 396 -5.07 -7.62 10.55
N ARG A 397 -3.80 -7.90 10.21
CA ARG A 397 -2.76 -8.18 11.21
C ARG A 397 -2.44 -6.96 12.06
N GLN A 398 -2.24 -5.80 11.43
CA GLN A 398 -2.00 -4.54 12.14
C GLN A 398 -3.16 -4.20 13.07
N GLU A 399 -4.40 -4.31 12.58
CA GLU A 399 -5.61 -4.10 13.37
C GLU A 399 -5.71 -5.08 14.54
N LEU A 400 -5.44 -6.37 14.31
CA LEU A 400 -5.46 -7.37 15.37
C LEU A 400 -4.43 -7.04 16.46
N ARG A 401 -3.21 -6.62 16.09
CA ARG A 401 -2.17 -6.23 17.03
C ARG A 401 -2.58 -5.02 17.89
N VAL A 402 -3.23 -4.03 17.28
CA VAL A 402 -3.76 -2.86 18.00
C VAL A 402 -4.87 -3.30 18.97
N LEU A 403 -5.81 -4.13 18.52
CA LEU A 403 -6.90 -4.63 19.35
C LEU A 403 -6.43 -5.49 20.53
N GLU A 404 -5.44 -6.35 20.30
CA GLU A 404 -4.82 -7.14 21.37
C GLU A 404 -4.04 -6.25 22.34
N GLY A 405 -3.33 -5.23 21.85
CA GLY A 405 -2.67 -4.25 22.71
C GLY A 405 -3.64 -3.48 23.61
N LEU A 406 -4.80 -3.08 23.08
CA LEU A 406 -5.87 -2.46 23.86
C LEU A 406 -6.48 -3.43 24.87
N HIS A 407 -6.66 -4.69 24.48
CA HIS A 407 -7.15 -5.74 25.37
C HIS A 407 -6.19 -5.99 26.54
N LEU A 408 -4.88 -6.10 26.27
CA LEU A 408 -3.84 -6.23 27.29
C LEU A 408 -3.78 -5.02 28.24
N SER A 409 -4.14 -3.84 27.74
CA SER A 409 -4.25 -2.61 28.52
C SER A 409 -5.52 -2.53 29.38
N GLY A 410 -6.39 -3.54 29.33
CA GLY A 410 -7.62 -3.62 30.12
C GLY A 410 -8.87 -3.04 29.43
N ILE A 411 -8.79 -2.67 28.15
CA ILE A 411 -9.92 -2.17 27.37
C ILE A 411 -10.58 -3.34 26.64
N SER A 412 -11.52 -4.00 27.32
CA SER A 412 -12.29 -5.13 26.77
C SER A 412 -13.74 -4.78 26.40
N ASP A 413 -14.22 -3.60 26.78
CA ASP A 413 -15.61 -3.21 26.57
C ASP A 413 -15.88 -2.93 25.09
N LYS A 414 -16.75 -3.74 24.48
CA LYS A 414 -17.08 -3.68 23.04
C LYS A 414 -17.54 -2.28 22.58
N SER A 415 -18.29 -1.56 23.42
CA SER A 415 -18.75 -0.20 23.13
C SER A 415 -17.59 0.81 23.07
N THR A 416 -16.63 0.69 23.98
CA THR A 416 -15.44 1.55 24.00
C THR A 416 -14.54 1.24 22.80
N LEU A 417 -14.36 -0.04 22.48
CA LEU A 417 -13.60 -0.48 21.30
C LEU A 417 -14.22 0.02 19.99
N SER A 418 -15.53 -0.13 19.81
CA SER A 418 -16.18 0.39 18.59
C SER A 418 -16.10 1.90 18.47
N THR A 419 -16.11 2.62 19.60
CA THR A 419 -15.96 4.08 19.62
C THR A 419 -14.53 4.48 19.27
N LEU A 420 -13.53 3.79 19.81
CA LEU A 420 -12.12 4.03 19.54
C LEU A 420 -11.76 3.73 18.07
N LEU A 421 -12.24 2.62 17.53
CA LEU A 421 -12.06 2.28 16.11
C LEU A 421 -12.75 3.29 15.17
N GLY A 422 -13.86 3.89 15.62
CA GLY A 422 -14.55 4.95 14.87
C GLY A 422 -13.89 6.33 14.92
N LEU A 423 -12.77 6.50 15.64
CA LEU A 423 -12.05 7.78 15.68
C LEU A 423 -11.21 7.94 14.41
N ASP A 424 -11.63 8.85 13.55
CA ASP A 424 -10.84 9.24 12.39
C ASP A 424 -9.67 10.16 12.83
N LEU A 425 -8.49 9.55 12.96
CA LEU A 425 -7.24 10.25 13.28
C LEU A 425 -6.53 10.83 12.05
N SER A 426 -7.04 10.60 10.83
CA SER A 426 -6.38 11.07 9.60
C SER A 426 -6.28 12.60 9.54
N ASN A 427 -7.27 13.30 10.12
CA ASN A 427 -7.30 14.76 10.22
C ASN A 427 -6.31 15.37 11.24
N ALA A 428 -5.53 14.55 11.96
CA ALA A 428 -4.53 15.06 12.90
C ALA A 428 -3.25 15.56 12.20
N GLY A 429 -2.93 15.05 11.01
CA GLY A 429 -1.70 15.38 10.27
C GLY A 429 -1.82 16.56 9.31
N GLY A 430 -3.04 16.95 8.92
CA GLY A 430 -3.29 18.02 7.94
C GLY A 430 -3.35 19.44 8.51
N ARG A 431 -2.93 19.65 9.76
CA ARG A 431 -2.81 21.01 10.30
C ARG A 431 -1.50 21.60 9.84
N ASP A 432 -1.51 22.17 8.63
CA ASP A 432 -0.46 23.09 8.19
C ASP A 432 -0.30 24.14 9.27
N TYR A 433 0.86 24.11 9.94
CA TYR A 433 1.16 25.08 10.98
C TYR A 433 1.61 26.36 10.30
N ALA A 434 0.99 27.47 10.67
CA ALA A 434 1.42 28.78 10.24
C ALA A 434 2.37 29.38 11.28
N ILE A 435 3.55 29.78 10.84
CA ILE A 435 4.52 30.54 11.63
C ILE A 435 4.06 32.01 11.63
N ASP A 436 4.13 32.66 12.79
CA ASP A 436 3.84 34.10 12.85
C ASP A 436 4.96 34.90 12.17
N ILE A 437 4.67 35.45 10.99
CA ILE A 437 5.58 36.24 10.16
C ILE A 437 5.62 37.73 10.54
N ARG A 438 4.85 38.15 11.56
CA ARG A 438 4.79 39.55 12.01
C ARG A 438 5.97 39.87 12.94
N ASP A 439 7.19 39.66 12.46
CA ASP A 439 8.41 39.96 13.20
C ASP A 439 9.17 41.11 12.53
N SER A 440 9.88 41.88 13.36
CA SER A 440 10.82 42.93 12.98
C SER A 440 12.01 42.43 12.17
N ALA A 441 12.28 41.12 12.21
CA ALA A 441 13.29 40.47 11.38
C ALA A 441 12.93 40.46 9.87
N VAL A 442 11.64 40.56 9.52
CA VAL A 442 11.19 40.52 8.12
C VAL A 442 11.33 41.89 7.48
N GLN A 443 12.22 41.99 6.49
CA GLN A 443 12.38 43.20 5.70
C GLN A 443 11.39 43.21 4.54
N TRP A 444 10.37 44.07 4.64
CA TRP A 444 9.33 44.21 3.63
C TRP A 444 9.80 45.08 2.47
N ILE A 445 9.60 44.59 1.24
CA ILE A 445 10.07 45.25 0.00
C ILE A 445 9.00 46.17 -0.58
N ASN A 446 7.73 45.79 -0.44
CA ASN A 446 6.58 46.52 -0.96
C ASN A 446 5.46 46.65 0.08
N ASP A 447 4.59 47.64 -0.12
CA ASP A 447 3.35 47.83 0.61
C ASP A 447 2.18 48.00 -0.36
N ILE A 448 1.33 46.97 -0.43
CA ILE A 448 0.16 46.93 -1.33
C ILE A 448 -0.81 48.07 -1.04
N GLU A 449 -0.92 48.55 0.19
CA GLU A 449 -1.91 49.56 0.57
C GLU A 449 -1.44 50.99 0.25
N LEU A 450 -0.13 51.24 0.33
CA LEU A 450 0.45 52.58 0.25
C LEU A 450 1.18 52.87 -1.08
N ASP A 451 1.76 51.87 -1.72
CA ASP A 451 2.62 52.11 -2.89
C ASP A 451 1.85 52.64 -4.11
N LYS A 452 2.51 53.53 -4.86
CA LYS A 452 1.95 54.17 -6.06
C LYS A 452 1.56 53.17 -7.14
N GLN A 453 2.25 52.04 -7.23
CA GLN A 453 2.04 51.00 -8.25
C GLN A 453 0.65 50.35 -8.13
N TYR A 454 0.15 50.17 -6.90
CA TYR A 454 -1.12 49.49 -6.62
C TYR A 454 -2.33 50.43 -6.58
N ARG A 455 -2.15 51.74 -6.85
CA ARG A 455 -3.23 52.74 -6.79
C ARG A 455 -4.40 52.45 -7.72
N ARG A 456 -4.17 51.70 -8.81
CA ARG A 456 -5.22 51.31 -9.78
C ARG A 456 -6.19 50.26 -9.21
N TRP A 457 -5.82 49.57 -8.14
CA TRP A 457 -6.64 48.50 -7.57
C TRP A 457 -7.71 49.05 -6.62
N SER A 458 -8.84 48.35 -6.57
CA SER A 458 -9.91 48.68 -5.64
C SER A 458 -9.51 48.30 -4.20
N SER A 459 -10.00 49.07 -3.23
CA SER A 459 -9.85 48.77 -1.80
C SER A 459 -10.99 47.92 -1.24
N SER A 460 -11.93 47.48 -2.08
CA SER A 460 -13.14 46.77 -1.67
C SER A 460 -12.88 45.26 -1.58
N LEU A 461 -13.19 44.66 -0.43
CA LEU A 461 -13.11 43.20 -0.24
C LEU A 461 -14.19 42.44 -1.03
N MET A 462 -15.24 43.12 -1.48
CA MET A 462 -16.31 42.49 -2.26
C MET A 462 -15.79 41.91 -3.59
N ASP A 463 -14.64 42.39 -4.08
CA ASP A 463 -14.04 41.90 -5.31
C ASP A 463 -13.45 40.49 -5.17
N LEU A 464 -13.26 39.99 -3.94
CA LEU A 464 -12.91 38.59 -3.67
C LEU A 464 -14.05 37.62 -4.00
N LEU A 465 -15.31 38.05 -3.84
CA LEU A 465 -16.49 37.21 -4.06
C LEU A 465 -16.88 37.10 -5.54
N ARG A 466 -16.26 37.88 -6.42
CA ARG A 466 -16.52 37.78 -7.87
C ARG A 466 -15.97 36.45 -8.38
N PRO A 467 -16.75 35.67 -9.16
CA PRO A 467 -16.27 34.41 -9.72
C PRO A 467 -15.14 34.65 -10.73
N THR A 468 -14.07 33.85 -10.67
CA THR A 468 -13.09 33.72 -11.76
C THR A 468 -12.61 32.29 -11.89
N PHE A 469 -11.77 32.06 -12.89
CA PHE A 469 -10.98 30.85 -13.04
C PHE A 469 -10.24 30.49 -11.73
N PRO A 470 -10.28 29.21 -11.32
CA PRO A 470 -9.50 28.70 -10.21
C PRO A 470 -8.00 28.99 -10.40
N GLY A 471 -7.29 29.34 -9.33
CA GLY A 471 -5.84 29.58 -9.34
C GLY A 471 -5.39 31.01 -9.63
N MET A 472 -6.28 31.93 -10.01
CA MET A 472 -5.91 33.35 -10.19
C MET A 472 -6.01 34.14 -8.88
N LEU A 473 -4.91 34.77 -8.45
CA LEU A 473 -4.90 35.70 -7.34
C LEU A 473 -5.66 37.00 -7.70
N ARG A 474 -6.42 37.52 -6.74
CA ARG A 474 -7.21 38.75 -6.91
C ARG A 474 -6.36 39.99 -6.66
N SER A 475 -6.41 40.95 -7.57
CA SER A 475 -5.79 42.27 -7.41
C SER A 475 -6.67 43.19 -6.56
N VAL A 476 -6.55 43.06 -5.24
CA VAL A 476 -7.18 43.97 -4.27
C VAL A 476 -6.08 44.77 -3.56
N ARG A 477 -6.31 46.07 -3.37
CA ARG A 477 -5.39 46.97 -2.67
C ARG A 477 -5.46 46.79 -1.15
N LYS A 478 -5.24 45.55 -0.69
CA LYS A 478 -5.28 45.12 0.71
C LYS A 478 -4.20 44.08 0.97
N ASN A 479 -3.60 44.12 2.16
CA ASN A 479 -2.58 43.16 2.56
C ASN A 479 -3.20 41.79 2.91
N LEU A 480 -3.36 40.91 1.92
CA LEU A 480 -4.00 39.59 2.06
C LEU A 480 -3.01 38.42 1.98
N TYR A 481 -2.01 38.55 1.11
CA TYR A 481 -1.04 37.50 0.82
C TYR A 481 0.36 38.03 1.09
N ASN A 482 1.05 37.40 2.03
CA ASN A 482 2.42 37.73 2.40
C ASN A 482 3.33 36.57 2.01
N LEU A 483 4.33 36.84 1.18
CA LEU A 483 5.38 35.91 0.82
C LEU A 483 6.67 36.33 1.55
N VAL A 484 7.16 35.48 2.45
CA VAL A 484 8.42 35.71 3.16
C VAL A 484 9.43 34.66 2.74
N ILE A 485 10.58 35.08 2.22
CA ILE A 485 11.69 34.20 1.86
C ILE A 485 12.74 34.26 2.96
N ILE A 486 13.15 33.10 3.46
CA ILE A 486 14.18 32.95 4.49
C ILE A 486 15.37 32.21 3.88
N GLY A 487 16.53 32.85 3.87
CA GLY A 487 17.73 32.22 3.33
C GLY A 487 18.93 33.15 3.33
N ASP A 488 20.10 32.57 3.09
CA ASP A 488 21.34 33.33 2.89
C ASP A 488 21.46 33.71 1.40
N PRO A 489 21.41 35.01 1.04
CA PRO A 489 21.53 35.44 -0.36
C PRO A 489 22.89 35.08 -0.99
N ALA A 490 23.93 34.79 -0.21
CA ALA A 490 25.21 34.33 -0.77
C ALA A 490 25.09 32.94 -1.40
N GLN A 491 24.20 32.09 -0.89
CA GLN A 491 24.01 30.72 -1.37
C GLN A 491 23.22 30.67 -2.68
N ARG A 492 23.70 29.84 -3.62
CA ARG A 492 23.05 29.66 -4.92
C ARG A 492 21.60 29.17 -4.84
N SER A 493 21.25 28.36 -3.84
CA SER A 493 19.89 27.84 -3.62
C SER A 493 18.84 28.94 -3.50
N VAL A 494 19.23 30.12 -3.00
CA VAL A 494 18.35 31.29 -2.79
C VAL A 494 18.17 32.13 -4.04
N TRP A 495 19.09 32.08 -5.01
CA TRP A 495 19.07 32.97 -6.18
C TRP A 495 17.79 32.88 -7.02
N PRO A 496 17.24 31.68 -7.32
CA PRO A 496 15.98 31.58 -8.06
C PRO A 496 14.81 32.21 -7.31
N LEU A 497 14.76 32.05 -5.98
CA LEU A 497 13.69 32.60 -5.14
C LEU A 497 13.72 34.14 -5.12
N VAL A 498 14.91 34.72 -5.00
CA VAL A 498 15.08 36.19 -5.02
C VAL A 498 14.77 36.76 -6.41
N LYS A 499 15.14 36.07 -7.49
CA LYS A 499 14.77 36.48 -8.87
C LYS A 499 13.27 36.39 -9.12
N LEU A 500 12.62 35.35 -8.58
CA LEU A 500 11.17 35.22 -8.63
C LEU A 500 10.48 36.35 -7.86
N MET A 501 11.02 36.71 -6.69
CA MET A 501 10.53 37.84 -5.90
C MET A 501 10.63 39.17 -6.65
N GLU A 502 11.76 39.43 -7.33
CA GLU A 502 11.89 40.61 -8.19
C GLU A 502 10.86 40.60 -9.34
N SER A 503 10.66 39.44 -9.98
CA SER A 503 9.65 39.26 -11.03
C SER A 503 8.24 39.57 -10.53
N PHE A 504 7.87 39.11 -9.32
CA PHE A 504 6.57 39.40 -8.71
C PHE A 504 6.37 40.89 -8.44
N TYR A 505 7.42 41.60 -8.02
CA TYR A 505 7.36 43.05 -7.85
C TYR A 505 7.14 43.76 -9.19
N VAL A 506 7.94 43.45 -10.21
CA VAL A 506 7.87 44.07 -11.55
C VAL A 506 6.52 43.83 -12.22
N HIS A 507 5.95 42.62 -12.09
CA HIS A 507 4.65 42.27 -12.65
C HIS A 507 3.46 42.73 -11.80
N THR A 508 3.70 43.46 -10.69
CA THR A 508 2.66 43.93 -9.76
C THR A 508 1.76 42.79 -9.27
N ALA A 509 2.36 41.67 -8.84
CA ALA A 509 1.60 40.59 -8.22
C ALA A 509 0.93 41.08 -6.91
N PRO A 510 -0.27 40.57 -6.55
CA PRO A 510 -0.95 40.94 -5.31
C PRO A 510 -0.35 40.22 -4.09
N LEU A 511 0.98 40.29 -3.94
CA LEU A 511 1.76 39.66 -2.88
C LEU A 511 2.59 40.73 -2.17
N ARG A 512 2.58 40.71 -0.85
CA ARG A 512 3.50 41.49 -0.02
C ARG A 512 4.76 40.66 0.18
N LEU A 513 5.89 41.18 -0.29
CA LEU A 513 7.15 40.47 -0.38
C LEU A 513 8.04 40.86 0.80
N GLY A 514 8.51 39.87 1.54
CA GLY A 514 9.42 40.01 2.67
C GLY A 514 10.65 39.12 2.53
N LEU A 515 11.78 39.60 3.01
CA LEU A 515 13.05 38.85 3.01
C LEU A 515 13.60 38.78 4.44
N VAL A 516 14.07 37.61 4.83
CA VAL A 516 14.80 37.37 6.09
C VAL A 516 16.17 36.80 5.74
N PHE A 517 17.21 37.55 6.08
CA PHE A 517 18.60 37.19 5.83
C PHE A 517 19.09 36.22 6.90
N ALA A 518 19.18 34.94 6.56
CA ALA A 518 19.67 33.89 7.46
C ALA A 518 21.20 33.77 7.37
N VAL A 519 21.90 34.79 7.84
CA VAL A 519 23.37 34.93 7.75
C VAL A 519 24.08 34.50 9.02
N ASN A 520 25.39 34.22 8.94
CA ASN A 520 26.18 33.80 10.10
C ASN A 520 26.26 34.93 11.15
N SER A 521 26.16 34.55 12.42
CA SER A 521 26.10 35.50 13.56
C SER A 521 27.46 36.00 14.03
N THR A 522 28.57 35.40 13.57
CA THR A 522 29.92 35.63 14.13
C THR A 522 30.91 36.31 13.17
N ALA A 523 30.64 36.33 11.87
CA ALA A 523 31.53 36.89 10.85
C ALA A 523 31.22 38.37 10.55
N THR A 524 32.22 39.11 10.10
CA THR A 524 32.09 40.50 9.65
C THR A 524 31.73 40.59 8.16
N GLY A 525 31.22 41.74 7.70
CA GLY A 525 30.89 41.97 6.27
C GLY A 525 32.10 41.94 5.33
N GLN A 526 33.33 41.91 5.86
CA GLN A 526 34.56 41.70 5.09
C GLN A 526 34.92 40.21 4.94
N GLU A 527 34.42 39.35 5.83
CA GLU A 527 34.72 37.92 5.89
C GLU A 527 33.60 37.07 5.28
N ASP A 528 32.34 37.50 5.42
CA ASP A 528 31.17 36.79 4.94
C ASP A 528 30.38 37.61 3.91
N ALA A 529 30.15 37.00 2.74
CA ALA A 529 29.42 37.61 1.64
C ALA A 529 27.93 37.80 1.95
N GLY A 530 27.32 36.93 2.77
CA GLY A 530 25.93 37.06 3.16
C GLY A 530 25.70 38.31 4.00
N VAL A 531 26.60 38.57 4.95
CA VAL A 531 26.61 39.79 5.79
C VAL A 531 26.91 41.03 4.94
N ALA A 532 27.83 40.93 3.98
CA ALA A 532 28.12 42.02 3.05
C ALA A 532 26.89 42.45 2.23
N LEU A 533 26.10 41.47 1.76
CA LEU A 533 24.86 41.72 1.03
C LEU A 533 23.76 42.32 1.90
N LEU A 534 23.63 41.87 3.16
CA LEU A 534 22.70 42.47 4.13
C LEU A 534 23.02 43.95 4.38
N ASN A 535 24.29 44.26 4.68
CA ASN A 535 24.72 45.64 4.94
C ASN A 535 24.54 46.52 3.71
N ALA A 536 24.90 46.03 2.53
CA ALA A 536 24.69 46.75 1.27
C ALA A 536 23.19 46.98 0.99
N TYR A 537 22.34 45.99 1.28
CA TYR A 537 20.89 46.13 1.15
C TYR A 537 20.36 47.22 2.09
N ASN A 538 20.72 47.20 3.38
CA ASN A 538 20.28 48.17 4.37
C ASN A 538 20.73 49.60 3.99
N TYR A 539 21.99 49.77 3.55
CA TYR A 539 22.50 51.04 3.06
C TYR A 539 21.69 51.61 1.89
N ILE A 540 21.39 50.78 0.89
CA ILE A 540 20.64 51.20 -0.30
C ILE A 540 19.17 51.47 0.05
N ALA A 541 18.60 50.67 0.96
CA ALA A 541 17.22 50.83 1.42
C ALA A 541 17.02 52.18 2.14
N GLU A 542 17.99 52.61 2.95
CA GLU A 542 17.93 53.92 3.64
C GLU A 542 18.13 55.10 2.69
N LEU A 543 19.02 54.98 1.69
CA LEU A 543 19.30 56.06 0.74
C LEU A 543 18.17 56.31 -0.26
N LYS A 544 17.47 55.25 -0.67
CA LYS A 544 16.47 55.31 -1.74
C LYS A 544 15.21 54.54 -1.37
N ASP A 545 15.12 53.29 -1.83
CA ASP A 545 13.95 52.43 -1.66
C ASP A 545 14.41 50.97 -1.43
N PRO A 546 13.68 50.17 -0.64
CA PRO A 546 13.95 48.74 -0.42
C PRO A 546 14.05 47.91 -1.72
N TYR A 547 13.24 48.26 -2.73
CA TYR A 547 13.30 47.61 -4.05
C TYR A 547 14.67 47.79 -4.75
N GLN A 548 15.31 48.96 -4.60
CA GLN A 548 16.63 49.18 -5.21
C GLN A 548 17.70 48.34 -4.52
N GLY A 549 17.53 48.03 -3.22
CA GLY A 549 18.34 47.06 -2.50
C GLY A 549 18.16 45.65 -3.07
N LEU A 550 16.93 45.23 -3.37
CA LEU A 550 16.67 43.94 -4.01
C LEU A 550 17.29 43.85 -5.42
N SER A 551 17.11 44.90 -6.23
CA SER A 551 17.70 44.99 -7.57
C SER A 551 19.23 44.95 -7.52
N PHE A 552 19.85 45.54 -6.50
CA PHE A 552 21.30 45.42 -6.31
C PHE A 552 21.73 43.96 -6.09
N ILE A 553 21.01 43.20 -5.27
CA ILE A 553 21.30 41.77 -5.04
C ILE A 553 21.17 40.97 -6.36
N THR A 554 20.12 41.24 -7.16
CA THR A 554 19.93 40.50 -8.42
C THR A 554 20.95 40.88 -9.49
N ASP A 555 21.44 42.11 -9.49
CA ASP A 555 22.56 42.56 -10.32
C ASP A 555 23.89 41.89 -9.92
N VAL A 556 24.16 41.71 -8.61
CA VAL A 556 25.30 40.91 -8.12
C VAL A 556 25.20 39.48 -8.65
N TYR A 557 24.02 38.86 -8.63
CA TYR A 557 23.84 37.53 -9.21
C TYR A 557 24.07 37.51 -10.73
N ALA A 558 23.82 38.60 -11.44
CA ALA A 558 24.06 38.68 -12.88
C ALA A 558 25.56 38.77 -13.22
N THR A 559 26.35 39.47 -12.40
CA THR A 559 27.81 39.54 -12.58
C THR A 559 28.52 38.25 -12.19
N VAL A 560 28.04 37.54 -11.17
CA VAL A 560 28.65 36.25 -10.78
C VAL A 560 28.34 35.15 -11.80
N LYS A 561 27.13 35.14 -12.38
CA LYS A 561 26.75 34.19 -13.45
C LYS A 561 27.66 34.22 -14.68
N THR A 562 28.39 35.31 -14.91
CA THR A 562 29.32 35.43 -16.05
C THR A 562 30.69 34.79 -15.77
N ASP A 563 31.02 34.48 -14.51
CA ASP A 563 32.38 34.09 -14.06
C ASP A 563 32.50 32.65 -13.52
N GLY A 564 31.46 31.82 -13.64
CA GLY A 564 31.50 30.39 -13.29
C GLY A 564 30.62 29.99 -12.10
N ASP A 565 30.57 28.68 -11.82
CA ASP A 565 29.68 28.02 -10.85
C ASP A 565 30.13 28.21 -9.39
N ARG A 566 30.30 29.47 -8.97
CA ARG A 566 30.74 29.86 -7.62
C ARG A 566 29.65 30.62 -6.85
N ASP A 567 29.64 30.48 -5.53
CA ASP A 567 28.81 31.29 -4.63
C ASP A 567 29.31 32.75 -4.62
N VAL A 568 28.51 33.67 -4.05
CA VAL A 568 28.87 35.10 -4.03
C VAL A 568 30.06 35.31 -3.08
N GLU A 569 31.11 35.98 -3.58
CA GLU A 569 32.24 36.42 -2.76
C GLU A 569 32.12 37.91 -2.39
N VAL A 570 32.72 38.28 -1.25
CA VAL A 570 32.78 39.68 -0.78
C VAL A 570 33.41 40.60 -1.83
N SER A 571 34.37 40.10 -2.60
CA SER A 571 35.09 40.88 -3.63
C SER A 571 34.15 41.39 -4.74
N ASP A 572 33.09 40.65 -5.06
CA ASP A 572 32.16 41.01 -6.13
C ASP A 572 31.13 42.04 -5.64
N VAL A 573 30.71 41.95 -4.38
CA VAL A 573 29.87 42.96 -3.71
C VAL A 573 30.60 44.30 -3.66
N VAL A 574 31.88 44.31 -3.26
CA VAL A 574 32.70 45.52 -3.16
C VAL A 574 32.93 46.18 -4.51
N LYS A 575 33.19 45.39 -5.58
CA LYS A 575 33.35 45.93 -6.94
C LYS A 575 32.08 46.64 -7.41
N LEU A 576 30.92 45.99 -7.27
CA LEU A 576 29.65 46.55 -7.72
C LEU A 576 29.22 47.78 -6.92
N LEU A 577 29.47 47.78 -5.61
CA LEU A 577 29.17 48.91 -4.74
C LEU A 577 29.98 50.15 -5.15
N LYS A 578 31.28 50.00 -5.41
CA LYS A 578 32.15 51.08 -5.91
C LYS A 578 31.73 51.62 -7.28
N VAL A 579 31.27 50.75 -8.19
CA VAL A 579 30.84 51.16 -9.54
C VAL A 579 29.53 51.93 -9.51
N ARG A 580 28.55 51.49 -8.70
CA ARG A 580 27.21 52.09 -8.66
C ARG A 580 27.13 53.32 -7.75
N TYR A 581 27.90 53.33 -6.66
CA TYR A 581 27.90 54.39 -5.66
C TYR A 581 29.33 54.88 -5.43
N HIS A 582 29.77 55.82 -6.27
CA HIS A 582 31.11 56.41 -6.20
C HIS A 582 31.36 57.22 -4.90
N SER A 583 30.30 57.53 -4.14
CA SER A 583 30.34 58.33 -2.91
C SER A 583 30.29 57.49 -1.62
N ALA A 584 30.30 56.16 -1.72
CA ALA A 584 30.11 55.26 -0.60
C ALA A 584 31.45 54.70 -0.11
N ASP A 585 31.79 54.96 1.16
CA ASP A 585 33.00 54.41 1.78
C ASP A 585 32.76 52.94 2.18
N VAL A 586 33.49 52.05 1.52
CA VAL A 586 33.35 50.60 1.68
C VAL A 586 33.70 50.13 3.10
N GLU A 587 34.59 50.85 3.79
CA GLU A 587 34.97 50.57 5.18
C GLU A 587 33.87 50.99 6.17
N GLU A 588 33.09 52.03 5.86
CA GLU A 588 31.96 52.50 6.68
C GLU A 588 30.73 51.58 6.55
N ILE A 589 30.61 50.84 5.45
CA ILE A 589 29.48 49.94 5.15
C ILE A 589 29.76 48.48 5.55
N LEU A 590 31.01 48.02 5.41
CA LEU A 590 31.39 46.61 5.66
C LEU A 590 32.27 46.39 6.89
N GLY A 591 32.67 47.46 7.58
CA GLY A 591 33.51 47.40 8.78
C GLY A 591 32.88 46.69 9.99
N PRO A 592 33.63 46.54 11.09
CA PRO A 592 33.14 45.89 12.31
C PRO A 592 32.13 46.74 13.11
N ASP A 593 32.19 48.07 12.99
CA ASP A 593 31.32 49.04 13.69
C ASP A 593 30.37 49.75 12.71
N THR A 594 29.66 48.98 11.87
CA THR A 594 28.74 49.53 10.87
C THR A 594 27.34 49.75 11.45
N ASP A 595 26.77 50.94 11.25
CA ASP A 595 25.36 51.22 11.58
C ASP A 595 24.38 50.41 10.70
N TYR A 596 24.86 49.83 9.60
CA TYR A 596 24.07 49.09 8.61
C TYR A 596 23.90 47.59 8.91
N ASP A 597 24.45 47.09 10.02
CA ASP A 597 24.22 45.71 10.51
C ASP A 597 22.91 45.60 11.31
N THR A 598 21.83 46.20 10.78
CA THR A 598 20.50 46.15 11.39
C THR A 598 19.77 44.88 10.96
N GLY A 599 19.17 44.19 11.94
CA GLY A 599 18.33 43.01 11.69
C GLY A 599 19.03 41.65 11.78
N ARG A 600 20.36 41.58 11.84
CA ARG A 600 21.11 40.30 11.92
C ARG A 600 20.74 39.46 13.15
N LYS A 601 20.80 40.05 14.35
CA LYS A 601 20.43 39.38 15.61
C LYS A 601 18.95 38.96 15.63
N LEU A 602 18.09 39.80 15.05
CA LEU A 602 16.65 39.54 14.96
C LEU A 602 16.35 38.39 14.00
N ALA A 603 17.03 38.34 12.85
CA ALA A 603 16.92 37.26 11.89
C ALA A 603 17.43 35.93 12.48
N THR A 604 18.54 35.94 13.22
CA THR A 604 19.02 34.74 13.91
C THR A 604 18.02 34.24 14.96
N ASP A 605 17.47 35.13 15.79
CA ASP A 605 16.43 34.77 16.78
C ASP A 605 15.18 34.21 16.09
N PHE A 606 14.74 34.85 15.01
CA PHE A 606 13.58 34.40 14.24
C PHE A 606 13.79 33.03 13.59
N VAL A 607 14.96 32.76 13.02
CA VAL A 607 15.31 31.44 12.46
C VAL A 607 15.37 30.37 13.56
N GLN A 608 15.94 30.68 14.72
CA GLN A 608 15.96 29.76 15.86
C GLN A 608 14.55 29.48 16.40
N ARG A 609 13.71 30.51 16.53
CA ARG A 609 12.32 30.38 17.01
C ARG A 609 11.41 29.65 16.02
N SER A 610 11.62 29.85 14.71
CA SER A 610 10.85 29.18 13.67
C SER A 610 11.16 27.68 13.54
N GLY A 611 12.33 27.23 14.03
CA GLY A 611 12.71 25.82 14.03
C GLY A 611 12.96 25.22 12.64
N LEU A 612 13.09 26.08 11.62
CA LEU A 612 13.37 25.67 10.25
C LEU A 612 14.80 25.12 10.14
N ARG A 613 14.91 23.83 9.79
CA ARG A 613 16.20 23.13 9.67
C ARG A 613 16.79 23.18 8.27
N ASN A 614 15.92 23.27 7.26
CA ASN A 614 16.31 23.35 5.87
C ASN A 614 16.15 24.81 5.43
N LEU A 615 17.24 25.39 4.93
CA LEU A 615 17.24 26.70 4.29
C LEU A 615 17.77 26.49 2.87
N PRO A 616 17.14 27.11 1.86
CA PRO A 616 16.16 28.19 1.96
C PRO A 616 14.71 27.76 2.07
N GLN A 617 13.89 28.54 2.77
CA GLN A 617 12.46 28.25 2.96
C GLN A 617 11.60 29.46 2.56
N ALA A 618 10.57 29.22 1.76
CA ALA A 618 9.54 30.22 1.46
C ALA A 618 8.29 29.98 2.31
N LEU A 619 7.72 31.06 2.85
CA LEU A 619 6.50 31.07 3.66
C LEU A 619 5.41 31.88 2.94
N ILE A 620 4.22 31.31 2.77
CA ILE A 620 3.02 32.06 2.33
C ILE A 620 2.06 32.19 3.51
N ASN A 621 1.80 33.43 3.93
CA ASN A 621 0.97 33.73 5.11
C ASN A 621 1.38 32.92 6.37
N GLY A 622 2.66 32.62 6.49
CA GLY A 622 3.24 31.83 7.58
C GLY A 622 3.29 30.32 7.35
N ILE A 623 2.64 29.79 6.31
CA ILE A 623 2.70 28.37 5.98
C ILE A 623 3.99 28.10 5.20
N PRO A 624 4.89 27.21 5.66
CA PRO A 624 6.06 26.82 4.91
C PRO A 624 5.66 26.01 3.68
N LEU A 625 6.14 26.43 2.51
CA LEU A 625 5.95 25.68 1.28
C LEU A 625 6.89 24.47 1.28
N PRO A 626 6.41 23.25 0.97
CA PRO A 626 7.31 22.12 0.84
C PRO A 626 8.35 22.43 -0.25
N GLU A 627 9.63 22.16 0.01
CA GLU A 627 10.60 22.02 -1.07
C GLU A 627 10.14 20.82 -1.88
N GLU A 628 9.66 21.04 -3.11
CA GLU A 628 9.46 19.93 -4.04
C GLU A 628 10.82 19.29 -4.26
N SER A 629 11.04 18.14 -3.62
CA SER A 629 12.15 17.24 -3.91
C SER A 629 11.95 16.75 -5.34
N HIS A 630 12.46 17.49 -6.32
CA HIS A 630 12.62 17.02 -7.67
C HIS A 630 13.91 16.21 -7.82
#